data_AF-A0A939UDA5-F1
#
_entry.id   AF-A0A939UDA5-F1
#
_cell.length_a   1.000
_cell.length_b   1.000
_cell.length_c   1.000
_cell.angle_alpha   90.00
_cell.angle_beta   90.00
_cell.angle_gamma   90.00
#
_symmetry.space_group_name_H-M   'P 1'
#
loop_
_entity.id
_entity.type
_entity.pdbx_description
1 polymer ?
#
loop_
_entity_poly.entity_id
_entity_poly.type
_entity_poly.pdbx_seq_one_letter_code
_entity_poly.pdbx_strand_id
1 'polypeptide(L)'
;MKKLLIASTNKEVISTVKTATQKYSEYFDPIYCPDTDEALSLIDYELPEIKVLDYTSTDMDSNRILAAIHADPWLHNGGIIAVVPNPAMMQQIEDKKDPNIIIVMTLYTFKENFERLLKILWSNQQFLFNRGIQDRMGGQEKGQFICDNDPLDTRLYASFLVNYLYCSNRIDDEGRFALQTALMELSTNALEHGNCGITYEEKSAWMKSGKNVLDLIDQKRSLPENKDKKIKISYFIGKDKSHFAIEDEGPGFDWKARMVSGDVPDFELEHGRGISLSRGLVSALHYNEKGNAVSFEITNVKDMSNTVPGIMVPFATIEYKRHEIVCKQDDPSNDLYFIISGRYGVYADGKLVSVLTPDDMFIGEMAFLLNDRRSATILSAGEGKLIRIPKVSFLNLIRKNPHYGIFLSKLLAQRVVRQNNKTVELSEEIKELKNRLEGRV
;
A
#
# COMPACT_ATOMS: atom_id res chain seq x y z
N MET A 1 -8.59 -3.75 16.81
CA MET A 1 -9.50 -3.09 15.87
C MET A 1 -8.70 -2.06 15.06
N LYS A 2 -9.03 -1.90 13.78
CA LYS A 2 -8.44 -0.91 12.88
C LYS A 2 -9.16 0.42 13.07
N LYS A 3 -8.42 1.50 13.21
CA LYS A 3 -8.98 2.84 13.42
C LYS A 3 -9.42 3.42 12.09
N LEU A 4 -10.66 3.89 12.09
CA LEU A 4 -11.29 4.58 10.97
C LEU A 4 -11.59 6.00 11.44
N LEU A 5 -10.85 7.00 10.97
CA LEU A 5 -11.11 8.39 11.30
C LEU A 5 -12.13 8.99 10.33
N ILE A 6 -13.13 9.70 10.84
CA ILE A 6 -14.18 10.37 10.06
C ILE A 6 -14.05 11.87 10.32
N ALA A 7 -13.43 12.58 9.39
CA ALA A 7 -13.33 14.03 9.37
C ALA A 7 -14.56 14.61 8.66
N SER A 8 -15.64 14.87 9.40
CA SER A 8 -16.93 15.31 8.83
C SER A 8 -17.85 15.90 9.89
N THR A 9 -18.59 16.96 9.51
CA THR A 9 -19.77 17.48 10.22
C THR A 9 -21.08 17.10 9.52
N ASN A 10 -21.00 16.50 8.33
CA ASN A 10 -22.18 16.08 7.56
C ASN A 10 -22.87 14.88 8.21
N LYS A 11 -24.12 15.09 8.64
CA LYS A 11 -24.96 14.06 9.29
C LYS A 11 -25.19 12.83 8.40
N GLU A 12 -25.26 13.00 7.09
CA GLU A 12 -25.44 11.88 6.15
C GLU A 12 -24.20 11.00 6.09
N VAL A 13 -23.00 11.59 6.04
CA VAL A 13 -21.74 10.84 6.10
C VAL A 13 -21.62 10.12 7.43
N ILE A 14 -21.82 10.83 8.54
CA ILE A 14 -21.72 10.28 9.90
C ILE A 14 -22.70 9.11 10.10
N SER A 15 -23.97 9.27 9.70
CA SER A 15 -24.99 8.22 9.87
C SER A 15 -24.73 7.01 8.99
N THR A 16 -24.24 7.21 7.76
CA THR A 16 -23.81 6.13 6.87
C THR A 16 -22.69 5.32 7.52
N VAL A 17 -21.64 5.99 8.01
CA VAL A 17 -20.53 5.30 8.67
C VAL A 17 -20.99 4.56 9.91
N LYS A 18 -21.78 5.21 10.79
CA LYS A 18 -22.32 4.58 12.01
C LYS A 18 -23.10 3.30 11.71
N THR A 19 -23.97 3.35 10.70
CA THR A 19 -24.80 2.20 10.33
C THR A 19 -23.96 1.07 9.77
N ALA A 20 -22.99 1.38 8.91
CA ALA A 20 -22.14 0.38 8.30
C ALA A 20 -21.18 -0.27 9.31
N THR A 21 -20.57 0.51 10.22
CA THR A 21 -19.60 -0.02 11.18
C THR A 21 -20.24 -0.89 12.27
N GLN A 22 -21.54 -0.77 12.55
CA GLN A 22 -22.24 -1.68 13.46
C GLN A 22 -22.08 -3.15 13.05
N LYS A 23 -22.12 -3.44 11.74
CA LYS A 23 -21.95 -4.79 11.18
C LYS A 23 -20.52 -5.32 11.28
N TYR A 24 -19.54 -4.44 11.53
CA TYR A 24 -18.11 -4.75 11.56
C TYR A 24 -17.43 -4.23 12.84
N SER A 25 -18.19 -4.14 13.94
CA SER A 25 -17.76 -3.50 15.19
C SER A 25 -16.59 -4.18 15.90
N GLU A 26 -16.37 -5.48 15.65
CA GLU A 26 -15.19 -6.21 16.15
C GLU A 26 -13.90 -5.87 15.38
N TYR A 27 -14.02 -5.19 14.23
CA TYR A 27 -12.91 -4.99 13.30
C TYR A 27 -12.56 -3.52 13.13
N PHE A 28 -13.55 -2.63 13.01
CA PHE A 28 -13.34 -1.19 12.82
C PHE A 28 -13.74 -0.40 14.07
N ASP A 29 -12.86 0.52 14.46
CA ASP A 29 -13.06 1.47 15.55
C ASP A 29 -13.23 2.88 14.95
N PRO A 30 -14.48 3.35 14.72
CA PRO A 30 -14.72 4.65 14.11
C PRO A 30 -14.53 5.81 15.09
N ILE A 31 -13.70 6.77 14.69
CA ILE A 31 -13.40 8.00 15.44
C ILE A 31 -13.99 9.19 14.68
N TYR A 32 -15.03 9.81 15.23
CA TYR A 32 -15.73 10.94 14.58
C TYR A 32 -15.14 12.27 15.03
N CYS A 33 -14.68 13.06 14.06
CA CYS A 33 -13.99 14.33 14.29
C CYS A 33 -14.75 15.44 13.56
N PRO A 34 -15.47 16.31 14.28
CA PRO A 34 -16.18 17.43 13.69
C PRO A 34 -15.30 18.67 13.47
N ASP A 35 -14.06 18.66 13.96
CA ASP A 35 -13.12 19.79 13.89
C ASP A 35 -11.83 19.42 13.16
N THR A 36 -11.28 20.38 12.41
CA THR A 36 -10.08 20.19 11.59
C THR A 36 -8.81 20.01 12.42
N ASP A 37 -8.62 20.79 13.48
CA ASP A 37 -7.43 20.70 14.32
C ASP A 37 -7.45 19.42 15.16
N GLU A 38 -8.63 19.01 15.64
CA GLU A 38 -8.83 17.72 16.30
C GLU A 38 -8.50 16.54 15.37
N ALA A 39 -9.01 16.56 14.13
CA ALA A 39 -8.72 15.52 13.14
C ALA A 39 -7.22 15.41 12.84
N LEU A 40 -6.53 16.54 12.67
CA LEU A 40 -5.08 16.59 12.47
C LEU A 40 -4.32 15.99 13.67
N SER A 41 -4.69 16.37 14.89
CA SER A 41 -4.09 15.83 16.11
C SER A 41 -4.26 14.31 16.20
N LEU A 42 -5.45 13.78 15.93
CA LEU A 42 -5.71 12.34 15.93
C LEU A 42 -4.94 11.62 14.81
N ILE A 43 -4.82 12.22 13.63
CA ILE A 43 -4.02 11.67 12.54
C ILE A 43 -2.55 11.51 12.96
N ASP A 44 -1.99 12.50 13.67
CA ASP A 44 -0.62 12.49 14.18
C ASP A 44 -0.39 11.45 15.29
N TYR A 45 -1.30 11.35 16.25
CA TYR A 45 -1.08 10.55 17.47
C TYR A 45 -1.66 9.14 17.38
N GLU A 46 -2.87 9.00 16.84
CA GLU A 46 -3.54 7.71 16.73
C GLU A 46 -3.09 6.91 15.52
N LEU A 47 -2.61 7.60 14.47
CA LEU A 47 -2.15 7.02 13.21
C LEU A 47 -3.20 6.06 12.61
N PRO A 48 -4.43 6.55 12.36
CA PRO A 48 -5.54 5.69 11.94
C PRO A 48 -5.24 5.05 10.58
N GLU A 49 -5.59 3.80 10.39
CA GLU A 49 -5.30 3.07 9.15
C GLU A 49 -6.12 3.59 7.97
N ILE A 50 -7.32 4.11 8.22
CA ILE A 50 -8.22 4.66 7.20
C ILE A 50 -8.77 6.01 7.65
N LYS A 51 -8.84 6.96 6.72
CA LYS A 51 -9.39 8.30 6.93
C LYS A 51 -10.51 8.56 5.92
N VAL A 52 -11.68 8.94 6.38
CA VAL A 52 -12.76 9.51 5.56
C VAL A 52 -12.62 11.02 5.62
N LEU A 53 -12.28 11.65 4.50
CA LEU A 53 -12.21 13.10 4.36
C LEU A 53 -13.44 13.60 3.64
N ASP A 54 -14.28 14.35 4.34
CA ASP A 54 -15.53 14.86 3.78
C ASP A 54 -15.37 16.29 3.27
N TYR A 55 -15.44 16.47 1.96
CA TYR A 55 -15.43 17.76 1.28
C TYR A 55 -16.83 18.38 1.14
N THR A 56 -17.87 17.70 1.62
CA THR A 56 -19.24 18.25 1.67
C THR A 56 -19.51 19.04 2.95
N SER A 57 -18.66 18.87 3.98
CA SER A 57 -18.72 19.62 5.24
C SER A 57 -18.13 21.02 5.05
N THR A 58 -18.93 22.07 5.29
CA THR A 58 -18.49 23.48 5.12
C THR A 58 -17.52 23.95 6.19
N ASP A 59 -17.65 23.40 7.40
CA ASP A 59 -16.85 23.80 8.57
C ASP A 59 -15.57 22.95 8.71
N MET A 60 -15.30 22.07 7.75
CA MET A 60 -14.18 21.13 7.74
C MET A 60 -13.23 21.45 6.59
N ASP A 61 -11.95 21.72 6.90
CA ASP A 61 -10.94 21.94 5.86
C ASP A 61 -10.22 20.63 5.49
N SER A 62 -10.91 19.82 4.68
CA SER A 62 -10.36 18.56 4.16
C SER A 62 -9.13 18.76 3.25
N ASN A 63 -8.93 19.95 2.66
CA ASN A 63 -7.70 20.23 1.90
C ASN A 63 -6.50 20.42 2.83
N ARG A 64 -6.68 21.11 3.96
CA ARG A 64 -5.64 21.27 4.98
C ARG A 64 -5.24 19.93 5.59
N ILE A 65 -6.21 19.04 5.85
CA ILE A 65 -5.92 17.68 6.32
C ILE A 65 -5.12 16.90 5.28
N LEU A 66 -5.56 16.92 4.02
CA LEU A 66 -4.85 16.25 2.93
C LEU A 66 -3.42 16.78 2.77
N ALA A 67 -3.24 18.10 2.83
CA ALA A 67 -1.93 18.74 2.74
C ALA A 67 -1.00 18.34 3.90
N ALA A 68 -1.53 18.21 5.12
CA ALA A 68 -0.76 17.73 6.27
C ALA A 68 -0.33 16.27 6.10
N ILE A 69 -1.23 15.40 5.62
CA ILE A 69 -0.91 14.00 5.28
C ILE A 69 0.20 13.94 4.22
N HIS A 70 0.12 14.79 3.20
CA HIS A 70 1.14 14.90 2.15
C HIS A 70 2.48 15.47 2.62
N ALA A 71 2.49 16.33 3.64
CA ALA A 71 3.71 16.91 4.16
C ALA A 71 4.62 15.86 4.80
N ASP A 72 4.04 14.76 5.31
CA ASP A 72 4.78 13.59 5.76
C ASP A 72 4.09 12.27 5.38
N PRO A 73 4.23 11.82 4.12
CA PRO A 73 3.63 10.58 3.67
C PRO A 73 4.16 9.38 4.46
N TRP A 74 5.38 9.47 5.01
CA TRP A 74 5.98 8.38 5.76
C TRP A 74 5.23 8.11 7.08
N LEU A 75 4.71 9.14 7.75
CA LEU A 75 3.92 8.96 8.97
C LEU A 75 2.47 8.58 8.65
N HIS A 76 1.92 9.13 7.57
CA HIS A 76 0.48 9.06 7.28
C HIS A 76 0.12 8.10 6.13
N ASN A 77 0.70 6.90 6.13
CA ASN A 77 0.51 5.87 5.09
C ASN A 77 -0.84 5.13 5.11
N GLY A 78 -1.93 5.79 5.51
CA GLY A 78 -3.25 5.17 5.58
C GLY A 78 -4.10 5.51 4.36
N GLY A 79 -5.09 4.67 4.12
CA GLY A 79 -6.02 4.84 3.03
C GLY A 79 -6.98 6.01 3.23
N ILE A 80 -7.14 6.87 2.24
CA ILE A 80 -8.08 7.98 2.24
C ILE A 80 -9.30 7.64 1.39
N ILE A 81 -10.48 7.86 1.95
CA ILE A 81 -11.77 7.83 1.27
C ILE A 81 -12.27 9.27 1.22
N ALA A 82 -12.25 9.88 0.05
CA ALA A 82 -12.71 11.25 -0.13
C ALA A 82 -14.21 11.26 -0.49
N VAL A 83 -15.01 11.99 0.27
CA VAL A 83 -16.43 12.22 -0.03
C VAL A 83 -16.58 13.62 -0.61
N VAL A 84 -17.07 13.74 -1.84
CA VAL A 84 -17.17 15.00 -2.57
C VAL A 84 -18.62 15.36 -2.92
N PRO A 85 -18.95 16.64 -3.09
CA PRO A 85 -20.33 17.06 -3.35
C PRO A 85 -20.80 16.77 -4.77
N ASN A 86 -19.89 16.72 -5.75
CA ASN A 86 -20.27 16.58 -7.16
C ASN A 86 -19.15 15.93 -8.02
N PRO A 87 -19.47 15.45 -9.23
CA PRO A 87 -18.52 14.83 -10.14
C PRO A 87 -17.37 15.75 -10.60
N ALA A 88 -17.59 17.06 -10.67
CA ALA A 88 -16.54 18.00 -11.06
C ALA A 88 -15.41 18.04 -10.00
N MET A 89 -15.78 18.05 -8.72
CA MET A 89 -14.81 17.97 -7.62
C MET A 89 -14.19 16.58 -7.51
N MET A 90 -14.93 15.51 -7.84
CA MET A 90 -14.36 14.17 -7.93
C MET A 90 -13.17 14.15 -8.88
N GLN A 91 -13.35 14.67 -10.10
CA GLN A 91 -12.28 14.76 -11.09
C GLN A 91 -11.09 15.57 -10.56
N GLN A 92 -11.34 16.72 -9.93
CA GLN A 92 -10.27 17.55 -9.34
C GLN A 92 -9.44 16.83 -8.29
N ILE A 93 -10.07 16.00 -7.44
CA ILE A 93 -9.36 15.23 -6.41
C ILE A 93 -8.62 14.04 -7.06
N GLU A 94 -9.22 13.35 -8.02
CA GLU A 94 -8.56 12.26 -8.76
C GLU A 94 -7.35 12.77 -9.57
N ASP A 95 -7.43 13.97 -10.15
CA ASP A 95 -6.35 14.61 -10.91
C ASP A 95 -5.12 14.94 -10.04
N LYS A 96 -5.28 15.05 -8.72
CA LYS A 96 -4.14 15.20 -7.80
C LYS A 96 -3.25 13.94 -7.78
N LYS A 97 -3.78 12.79 -8.23
CA LYS A 97 -3.09 11.49 -8.25
C LYS A 97 -2.45 11.16 -6.89
N ASP A 98 -3.13 11.53 -5.81
CA ASP A 98 -2.59 11.32 -4.46
C ASP A 98 -2.47 9.82 -4.18
N PRO A 99 -1.26 9.35 -3.86
CA PRO A 99 -1.01 7.95 -3.58
C PRO A 99 -1.79 7.33 -2.41
N ASN A 100 -2.22 8.14 -1.46
CA ASN A 100 -2.94 7.71 -0.26
C ASN A 100 -4.46 7.65 -0.48
N ILE A 101 -4.98 8.28 -1.53
CA ILE A 101 -6.41 8.23 -1.87
C ILE A 101 -6.73 6.87 -2.49
N ILE A 102 -7.48 6.05 -1.74
CA ILE A 102 -7.97 4.76 -2.24
C ILE A 102 -9.11 5.01 -3.24
N ILE A 103 -10.04 5.89 -2.86
CA ILE A 103 -11.23 6.15 -3.65
C ILE A 103 -11.81 7.54 -3.35
N VAL A 104 -12.37 8.14 -4.39
CA VAL A 104 -13.18 9.35 -4.32
C VAL A 104 -14.62 8.98 -4.67
N MET A 105 -15.58 9.39 -3.84
CA MET A 105 -17.00 9.09 -4.03
C MET A 105 -17.83 10.36 -3.87
N THR A 106 -18.93 10.48 -4.63
CA THR A 106 -19.91 11.51 -4.32
C THR A 106 -20.65 11.13 -3.04
N LEU A 107 -21.32 12.09 -2.39
CA LEU A 107 -22.15 11.76 -1.23
C LEU A 107 -23.18 10.67 -1.53
N TYR A 108 -23.79 10.69 -2.72
CA TYR A 108 -24.73 9.67 -3.17
C TYR A 108 -24.06 8.29 -3.25
N THR A 109 -22.95 8.17 -3.99
CA THR A 109 -22.29 6.87 -4.16
C THR A 109 -21.65 6.37 -2.87
N PHE A 110 -21.22 7.27 -1.98
CA PHE A 110 -20.73 6.92 -0.65
C PHE A 110 -21.82 6.23 0.17
N LYS A 111 -23.03 6.80 0.22
CA LYS A 111 -24.17 6.21 0.96
C LYS A 111 -24.51 4.80 0.48
N GLU A 112 -24.52 4.61 -0.83
CA GLU A 112 -24.85 3.32 -1.46
C GLU A 112 -23.74 2.26 -1.25
N ASN A 113 -22.47 2.67 -1.26
CA ASN A 113 -21.35 1.73 -1.37
C ASN A 113 -20.45 1.62 -0.12
N PHE A 114 -20.63 2.45 0.90
CA PHE A 114 -19.70 2.46 2.03
C PHE A 114 -19.70 1.15 2.83
N GLU A 115 -20.85 0.50 3.01
CA GLU A 115 -20.92 -0.82 3.66
C GLU A 115 -20.13 -1.88 2.86
N ARG A 116 -20.29 -1.88 1.54
CA ARG A 116 -19.55 -2.76 0.64
C ARG A 116 -18.06 -2.49 0.71
N LEU A 117 -17.66 -1.23 0.77
CA LEU A 117 -16.27 -0.84 0.96
C LEU A 117 -15.71 -1.36 2.30
N LEU A 118 -16.46 -1.28 3.40
CA LEU A 118 -16.05 -1.87 4.68
C LEU A 118 -15.91 -3.39 4.60
N LYS A 119 -16.81 -4.08 3.88
CA LYS A 119 -16.71 -5.52 3.62
C LYS A 119 -15.42 -5.87 2.89
N ILE A 120 -15.08 -5.09 1.87
CA ILE A 120 -13.85 -5.26 1.08
C ILE A 120 -12.63 -5.05 1.99
N LEU A 121 -12.59 -3.95 2.74
CA LEU A 121 -11.52 -3.67 3.69
C LEU A 121 -11.37 -4.77 4.75
N TRP A 122 -12.49 -5.27 5.28
CA TRP A 122 -12.51 -6.33 6.27
C TRP A 122 -12.04 -7.67 5.71
N SER A 123 -12.42 -8.02 4.49
CA SER A 123 -12.00 -9.29 3.87
C SER A 123 -10.49 -9.30 3.55
N ASN A 124 -9.85 -8.12 3.59
CA ASN A 124 -8.51 -7.89 3.08
C ASN A 124 -7.61 -7.16 4.08
N GLN A 125 -7.81 -7.41 5.38
CA GLN A 125 -7.11 -6.68 6.44
C GLN A 125 -5.59 -6.80 6.38
N GLN A 126 -5.05 -7.85 5.72
CA GLN A 126 -3.61 -7.98 5.46
C GLN A 126 -3.01 -6.79 4.71
N PHE A 127 -3.80 -5.94 4.07
CA PHE A 127 -3.31 -4.77 3.34
C PHE A 127 -3.47 -3.45 4.08
N LEU A 128 -4.12 -3.46 5.25
CA LEU A 128 -4.42 -2.27 6.05
C LEU A 128 -3.44 -2.12 7.22
N PHE A 129 -2.18 -2.52 7.04
CA PHE A 129 -1.16 -2.42 8.09
C PHE A 129 -0.20 -1.26 7.83
N ASN A 130 0.22 -0.58 8.90
CA ASN A 130 1.22 0.48 8.81
C ASN A 130 2.58 -0.10 8.41
N ARG A 131 3.41 0.73 7.74
CA ARG A 131 4.76 0.36 7.26
C ARG A 131 5.59 -0.31 8.35
N GLY A 132 6.37 -1.32 7.93
CA GLY A 132 7.28 -2.03 8.81
C GLY A 132 6.60 -2.95 9.83
N ILE A 133 5.26 -3.17 9.76
CA ILE A 133 4.50 -4.13 10.60
C ILE A 133 4.40 -5.53 9.94
N GLN A 134 4.54 -5.61 8.63
CA GLN A 134 4.63 -6.87 7.88
C GLN A 134 6.08 -7.24 7.62
N ASP A 135 6.61 -8.13 8.45
CA ASP A 135 7.47 -9.18 7.91
C ASP A 135 6.95 -10.50 8.46
N ARG A 136 6.07 -11.16 7.69
CA ARG A 136 5.88 -12.60 7.86
C ARG A 136 7.11 -13.24 7.24
N MET A 137 8.09 -13.53 8.08
CA MET A 137 9.38 -14.11 7.73
C MET A 137 9.30 -15.02 6.50
N GLY A 138 9.81 -14.55 5.36
CA GLY A 138 10.05 -15.38 4.17
C GLY A 138 8.83 -16.11 3.58
N GLY A 139 7.60 -15.77 4.01
CA GLY A 139 6.38 -16.40 3.53
C GLY A 139 5.97 -15.78 2.20
N GLN A 140 5.90 -16.59 1.14
CA GLN A 140 5.25 -16.19 -0.10
C GLN A 140 3.82 -15.71 0.21
N GLU A 141 3.51 -14.45 -0.09
CA GLU A 141 2.17 -13.91 0.16
C GLU A 141 1.32 -14.17 -1.07
N LYS A 142 0.32 -15.04 -0.93
CA LYS A 142 -0.61 -15.35 -2.00
C LYS A 142 -2.03 -15.07 -1.56
N GLY A 143 -2.84 -14.61 -2.50
CA GLY A 143 -4.27 -14.43 -2.25
C GLY A 143 -5.00 -14.11 -3.53
N GLN A 144 -6.30 -13.85 -3.36
CA GLN A 144 -7.20 -13.52 -4.44
C GLN A 144 -8.27 -12.56 -3.94
N PHE A 145 -8.68 -11.64 -4.79
CA PHE A 145 -9.86 -10.83 -4.62
C PHE A 145 -10.94 -11.34 -5.56
N ILE A 146 -12.16 -11.42 -5.06
CA ILE A 146 -13.33 -11.71 -5.87
C ILE A 146 -14.12 -10.41 -5.94
N CYS A 147 -14.08 -9.79 -7.11
CA CYS A 147 -14.82 -8.59 -7.44
C CYS A 147 -16.20 -8.99 -7.94
N ASP A 148 -17.25 -8.31 -7.47
CA ASP A 148 -18.49 -8.36 -8.23
C ASP A 148 -18.30 -7.64 -9.58
N ASN A 149 -19.28 -7.77 -10.47
CA ASN A 149 -19.24 -7.18 -11.81
C ASN A 149 -19.37 -5.64 -11.78
N ASP A 150 -18.47 -4.96 -11.07
CA ASP A 150 -18.54 -3.55 -10.69
C ASP A 150 -17.19 -2.83 -10.87
N PRO A 151 -17.15 -1.67 -11.56
CA PRO A 151 -15.93 -0.87 -11.69
C PRO A 151 -15.32 -0.42 -10.35
N LEU A 152 -16.14 -0.21 -9.31
CA LEU A 152 -15.68 0.25 -8.02
C LEU A 152 -14.84 -0.81 -7.31
N ASP A 153 -15.23 -2.09 -7.38
CA ASP A 153 -14.50 -3.18 -6.75
C ASP A 153 -13.11 -3.33 -7.37
N THR A 154 -13.04 -3.43 -8.71
CA THR A 154 -11.76 -3.62 -9.41
C THR A 154 -10.79 -2.47 -9.14
N ARG A 155 -11.29 -1.22 -9.11
CA ARG A 155 -10.49 -0.04 -8.76
C ARG A 155 -9.98 -0.11 -7.32
N LEU A 156 -10.84 -0.42 -6.35
CA LEU A 156 -10.46 -0.53 -4.94
C LEU A 156 -9.35 -1.57 -4.73
N TYR A 157 -9.52 -2.77 -5.28
CA TYR A 157 -8.54 -3.84 -5.13
C TYR A 157 -7.20 -3.52 -5.79
N ALA A 158 -7.22 -2.89 -6.96
CA ALA A 158 -6.00 -2.41 -7.61
C ALA A 158 -5.26 -1.39 -6.72
N SER A 159 -5.97 -0.38 -6.22
CA SER A 159 -5.39 0.63 -5.32
C SER A 159 -4.82 0.02 -4.04
N PHE A 160 -5.50 -0.97 -3.44
CA PHE A 160 -4.97 -1.66 -2.24
C PHE A 160 -3.67 -2.40 -2.51
N LEU A 161 -3.61 -3.20 -3.57
CA LEU A 161 -2.40 -3.94 -3.93
C LEU A 161 -1.22 -3.02 -4.21
N VAL A 162 -1.46 -1.98 -5.00
CA VAL A 162 -0.42 -1.00 -5.36
C VAL A 162 0.09 -0.28 -4.13
N ASN A 163 -0.81 0.24 -3.30
CA ASN A 163 -0.42 0.98 -2.10
C ASN A 163 0.29 0.06 -1.10
N TYR A 164 -0.16 -1.19 -0.94
CA TYR A 164 0.50 -2.17 -0.10
C TYR A 164 1.94 -2.43 -0.52
N LEU A 165 2.16 -2.76 -1.81
CA LEU A 165 3.50 -3.07 -2.31
C LEU A 165 4.43 -1.85 -2.27
N TYR A 166 3.89 -0.66 -2.49
CA TYR A 166 4.65 0.57 -2.37
C TYR A 166 5.03 0.87 -0.91
N CYS A 167 4.08 0.79 0.02
CA CYS A 167 4.35 1.07 1.43
C CYS A 167 5.22 -0.01 2.11
N SER A 168 5.22 -1.24 1.60
CA SER A 168 6.12 -2.32 2.03
C SER A 168 7.47 -2.33 1.30
N ASN A 169 7.81 -1.25 0.58
CA ASN A 169 9.07 -1.10 -0.16
C ASN A 169 9.34 -2.20 -1.21
N ARG A 170 8.28 -2.88 -1.69
CA ARG A 170 8.38 -3.95 -2.69
C ARG A 170 8.44 -3.42 -4.11
N ILE A 171 7.91 -2.22 -4.37
CA ILE A 171 7.95 -1.53 -5.66
C ILE A 171 8.28 -0.07 -5.43
N ASP A 172 9.02 0.56 -6.34
CA ASP A 172 9.31 1.99 -6.32
C ASP A 172 8.23 2.79 -7.07
N ASP A 173 8.48 4.08 -7.33
CA ASP A 173 7.53 4.95 -8.04
C ASP A 173 7.22 4.47 -9.47
N GLU A 174 8.23 3.92 -10.17
CA GLU A 174 8.06 3.36 -11.51
C GLU A 174 7.22 2.07 -11.45
N GLY A 175 7.58 1.13 -10.57
CA GLY A 175 6.83 -0.10 -10.36
C GLY A 175 5.40 0.14 -9.89
N ARG A 176 5.19 1.18 -9.07
CA ARG A 176 3.85 1.65 -8.66
C ARG A 176 3.03 2.13 -9.85
N PHE A 177 3.59 3.00 -10.68
CA PHE A 177 2.92 3.49 -11.89
C PHE A 177 2.59 2.34 -12.85
N ALA A 178 3.55 1.43 -13.08
CA ALA A 178 3.39 0.26 -13.92
C ALA A 178 2.26 -0.65 -13.43
N LEU A 179 2.28 -1.01 -12.14
CA LEU A 179 1.28 -1.91 -11.55
C LEU A 179 -0.11 -1.28 -11.52
N GLN A 180 -0.23 0.00 -11.14
CA GLN A 180 -1.52 0.71 -11.13
C GLN A 180 -2.14 0.75 -12.52
N THR A 181 -1.33 1.09 -13.53
CA THR A 181 -1.78 1.17 -14.92
C THR A 181 -2.21 -0.21 -15.43
N ALA A 182 -1.37 -1.23 -15.24
CA ALA A 182 -1.67 -2.58 -15.71
C ALA A 182 -2.91 -3.18 -15.03
N LEU A 183 -3.03 -3.08 -13.71
CA LEU A 183 -4.21 -3.58 -12.99
C LEU A 183 -5.48 -2.85 -13.42
N MET A 184 -5.44 -1.52 -13.59
CA MET A 184 -6.62 -0.75 -13.98
C MET A 184 -7.07 -1.09 -15.41
N GLU A 185 -6.15 -1.08 -16.38
CA GLU A 185 -6.44 -1.37 -17.79
C GLU A 185 -6.93 -2.81 -17.98
N LEU A 186 -6.23 -3.79 -17.40
CA LEU A 186 -6.57 -5.20 -17.55
C LEU A 186 -7.85 -5.58 -16.80
N SER A 187 -8.11 -5.00 -15.62
CA SER A 187 -9.36 -5.25 -14.89
C SER A 187 -10.55 -4.58 -15.57
N THR A 188 -10.34 -3.42 -16.21
CA THR A 188 -11.36 -2.75 -17.01
C THR A 188 -11.71 -3.60 -18.24
N ASN A 189 -10.72 -4.20 -18.91
CA ASN A 189 -10.99 -5.12 -20.03
C ASN A 189 -11.77 -6.37 -19.60
N ALA A 190 -11.40 -6.97 -18.46
CA ALA A 190 -12.10 -8.11 -17.87
C ALA A 190 -13.59 -7.78 -17.57
N LEU A 191 -13.87 -6.54 -17.16
CA LEU A 191 -15.23 -6.04 -16.93
C LEU A 191 -15.98 -5.75 -18.23
N GLU A 192 -15.41 -4.92 -19.09
CA GLU A 192 -16.05 -4.41 -20.31
C GLU A 192 -16.20 -5.51 -21.35
N HIS A 193 -15.09 -6.09 -21.79
CA HIS A 193 -15.03 -7.05 -22.89
C HIS A 193 -15.27 -8.49 -22.43
N GLY A 194 -14.83 -8.82 -21.22
CA GLY A 194 -15.06 -10.12 -20.60
C GLY A 194 -16.51 -10.28 -20.13
N ASN A 195 -16.79 -9.87 -18.90
CA ASN A 195 -18.10 -10.12 -18.27
C ASN A 195 -19.27 -9.45 -18.98
N CYS A 196 -19.14 -8.17 -19.34
CA CYS A 196 -20.22 -7.41 -19.98
C CYS A 196 -20.35 -7.68 -21.49
N GLY A 197 -19.34 -8.29 -22.12
CA GLY A 197 -19.34 -8.58 -23.55
C GLY A 197 -19.49 -7.34 -24.44
N ILE A 198 -19.11 -6.16 -23.95
CA ILE A 198 -19.12 -4.93 -24.73
C ILE A 198 -18.05 -5.08 -25.80
N THR A 199 -18.40 -4.98 -27.07
CA THR A 199 -17.37 -5.03 -28.13
C THR A 199 -16.67 -3.68 -28.24
N TYR A 200 -15.47 -3.67 -28.82
CA TYR A 200 -14.77 -2.41 -29.06
C TYR A 200 -15.58 -1.49 -29.96
N GLU A 201 -16.20 -2.03 -31.02
CA GLU A 201 -17.02 -1.28 -31.96
C GLU A 201 -18.27 -0.68 -31.30
N GLU A 202 -18.90 -1.44 -30.40
CA GLU A 202 -20.02 -0.97 -29.57
C GLU A 202 -19.60 0.19 -28.67
N LYS A 203 -18.45 0.05 -27.98
CA LYS A 203 -17.88 1.10 -27.13
C LYS A 203 -17.56 2.37 -27.92
N SER A 204 -16.91 2.25 -29.08
CA SER A 204 -16.59 3.41 -29.93
C SER A 204 -17.85 4.13 -30.40
N ALA A 205 -18.86 3.37 -30.86
CA ALA A 205 -20.13 3.93 -31.33
C ALA A 205 -20.86 4.66 -30.19
N TRP A 206 -20.84 4.10 -28.98
CA TRP A 206 -21.42 4.71 -27.79
C TRP A 206 -20.75 6.04 -27.43
N MET A 207 -19.41 6.06 -27.35
CA MET A 207 -18.67 7.28 -27.01
C MET A 207 -18.78 8.36 -28.10
N LYS A 208 -18.79 7.98 -29.39
CA LYS A 208 -19.02 8.92 -30.51
C LYS A 208 -20.40 9.58 -30.47
N SER A 209 -21.36 8.97 -29.78
CA SER A 209 -22.69 9.58 -29.54
C SER A 209 -22.71 10.58 -28.37
N GLY A 210 -21.55 10.89 -27.78
CA GLY A 210 -21.40 11.82 -26.66
C GLY A 210 -21.81 11.25 -25.31
N LYS A 211 -22.02 9.92 -25.21
CA LYS A 211 -22.42 9.24 -23.98
C LYS A 211 -21.20 8.74 -23.19
N ASN A 212 -21.37 8.60 -21.88
CA ASN A 212 -20.34 8.08 -20.99
C ASN A 212 -20.27 6.54 -21.09
N VAL A 213 -19.07 5.97 -21.15
CA VAL A 213 -18.86 4.52 -21.17
C VAL A 213 -19.36 3.85 -19.88
N LEU A 214 -19.31 4.55 -18.74
CA LEU A 214 -19.81 4.05 -17.47
C LEU A 214 -21.32 3.72 -17.55
N ASP A 215 -22.10 4.53 -18.28
CA ASP A 215 -23.54 4.26 -18.47
C ASP A 215 -23.77 2.95 -19.24
N LEU A 216 -22.91 2.64 -20.22
CA LEU A 216 -22.99 1.40 -20.99
C LEU A 216 -22.62 0.19 -20.13
N ILE A 217 -21.58 0.32 -19.32
CA ILE A 217 -21.16 -0.71 -18.37
C ILE A 217 -22.31 -0.99 -17.39
N ASP A 218 -22.91 0.06 -16.81
CA ASP A 218 -24.02 -0.06 -15.86
C ASP A 218 -25.26 -0.73 -16.48
N GLN A 219 -25.57 -0.43 -17.74
CA GLN A 219 -26.62 -1.13 -18.48
C GLN A 219 -26.29 -2.60 -18.67
N LYS A 220 -25.09 -2.93 -19.14
CA LYS A 220 -24.69 -4.30 -19.48
C LYS A 220 -24.52 -5.20 -18.27
N ARG A 221 -23.97 -4.68 -17.16
CA ARG A 221 -23.81 -5.44 -15.91
C ARG A 221 -25.14 -5.75 -15.25
N SER A 222 -26.17 -4.93 -15.48
CA SER A 222 -27.50 -5.12 -14.87
C SER A 222 -28.30 -6.22 -15.55
N LEU A 223 -27.84 -6.71 -16.72
CA LEU A 223 -28.48 -7.80 -17.43
C LEU A 223 -28.42 -9.12 -16.63
N PRO A 224 -29.50 -9.95 -16.64
CA PRO A 224 -29.55 -11.20 -15.88
C PRO A 224 -28.38 -12.15 -16.13
N GLU A 225 -27.85 -12.18 -17.35
CA GLU A 225 -26.71 -13.01 -17.75
C GLU A 225 -25.35 -12.49 -17.27
N ASN A 226 -25.27 -11.23 -16.82
CA ASN A 226 -24.01 -10.57 -16.44
C ASN A 226 -23.96 -10.17 -14.95
N LYS A 227 -25.11 -9.97 -14.31
CA LYS A 227 -25.19 -9.39 -12.96
C LYS A 227 -24.46 -10.19 -11.89
N ASP A 228 -24.46 -11.51 -12.00
CA ASP A 228 -23.90 -12.41 -11.00
C ASP A 228 -22.46 -12.81 -11.32
N LYS A 229 -21.95 -12.42 -12.51
CA LYS A 229 -20.57 -12.71 -12.91
C LYS A 229 -19.57 -12.04 -11.97
N LYS A 230 -18.41 -12.65 -11.81
CA LYS A 230 -17.30 -12.16 -10.99
C LYS A 230 -16.05 -11.90 -11.81
N ILE A 231 -15.16 -11.08 -11.27
CA ILE A 231 -13.79 -10.94 -11.74
C ILE A 231 -12.88 -11.35 -10.60
N LYS A 232 -11.94 -12.23 -10.88
CA LYS A 232 -10.99 -12.75 -9.92
C LYS A 232 -9.62 -12.13 -10.15
N ILE A 233 -9.10 -11.42 -9.15
CA ILE A 233 -7.75 -10.84 -9.18
C ILE A 233 -6.87 -11.64 -8.21
N SER A 234 -6.02 -12.51 -8.74
CA SER A 234 -5.09 -13.33 -7.96
C SER A 234 -3.69 -12.70 -7.94
N TYR A 235 -2.99 -12.84 -6.82
CA TYR A 235 -1.64 -12.34 -6.67
C TYR A 235 -0.76 -13.32 -5.90
N PHE A 236 0.54 -13.23 -6.20
CA PHE A 236 1.61 -13.90 -5.49
C PHE A 236 2.78 -12.92 -5.36
N ILE A 237 3.09 -12.49 -4.14
CA ILE A 237 4.19 -11.58 -3.84
C ILE A 237 5.39 -12.45 -3.46
N GLY A 238 6.35 -12.55 -4.38
CA GLY A 238 7.60 -13.26 -4.17
C GLY A 238 8.70 -12.35 -3.63
N LYS A 239 9.90 -12.91 -3.47
CA LYS A 239 11.07 -12.15 -3.03
C LYS A 239 11.62 -11.24 -4.13
N ASP A 240 11.70 -11.76 -5.35
CA ASP A 240 12.31 -11.10 -6.51
C ASP A 240 11.28 -10.51 -7.47
N LYS A 241 10.11 -11.12 -7.53
CA LYS A 241 9.04 -10.75 -8.46
C LYS A 241 7.69 -10.98 -7.82
N SER A 242 6.71 -10.18 -8.22
CA SER A 242 5.31 -10.38 -7.89
C SER A 242 4.53 -10.76 -9.16
N HIS A 243 3.66 -11.76 -9.04
CA HIS A 243 2.85 -12.29 -10.14
C HIS A 243 1.39 -11.94 -9.88
N PHE A 244 0.68 -11.54 -10.93
CA PHE A 244 -0.73 -11.18 -10.88
C PHE A 244 -1.48 -11.91 -11.99
N ALA A 245 -2.73 -12.23 -11.72
CA ALA A 245 -3.65 -12.77 -12.72
C ALA A 245 -5.04 -12.18 -12.53
N ILE A 246 -5.69 -11.82 -13.63
CA ILE A 246 -7.06 -11.32 -13.68
C ILE A 246 -7.86 -12.29 -14.55
N GLU A 247 -8.96 -12.83 -14.03
CA GLU A 247 -9.81 -13.80 -14.71
C GLU A 247 -11.27 -13.35 -14.62
N ASP A 248 -11.97 -13.36 -15.76
CA ASP A 248 -13.40 -13.05 -15.86
C ASP A 248 -14.22 -14.28 -16.29
N GLU A 249 -15.52 -14.25 -15.96
CA GLU A 249 -16.47 -15.32 -16.27
C GLU A 249 -17.16 -15.11 -17.64
N GLY A 250 -16.66 -14.18 -18.45
CA GLY A 250 -17.13 -13.88 -19.78
C GLY A 250 -16.74 -14.94 -20.82
N PRO A 251 -17.24 -14.80 -22.06
CA PRO A 251 -16.84 -15.64 -23.18
C PRO A 251 -15.39 -15.37 -23.65
N GLY A 252 -14.76 -14.30 -23.16
CA GLY A 252 -13.46 -13.81 -23.59
C GLY A 252 -13.55 -12.95 -24.86
N PHE A 253 -12.42 -12.40 -25.29
CA PHE A 253 -12.34 -11.49 -26.44
C PHE A 253 -11.05 -11.71 -27.25
N ASP A 254 -11.07 -11.30 -28.53
CA ASP A 254 -9.89 -11.40 -29.41
C ASP A 254 -8.84 -10.34 -29.06
N TRP A 255 -8.02 -10.66 -28.06
CA TRP A 255 -6.89 -9.84 -27.63
C TRP A 255 -5.74 -9.83 -28.64
N LYS A 256 -5.61 -10.87 -29.49
CA LYS A 256 -4.49 -11.04 -30.42
C LYS A 256 -4.55 -9.99 -31.52
N ALA A 257 -5.75 -9.73 -32.08
CA ALA A 257 -5.95 -8.69 -33.08
C ALA A 257 -5.47 -7.30 -32.63
N ARG A 258 -5.36 -7.06 -31.31
CA ARG A 258 -4.92 -5.79 -30.73
C ARG A 258 -3.46 -5.79 -30.27
N MET A 259 -2.80 -6.95 -30.29
CA MET A 259 -1.35 -7.06 -30.09
C MET A 259 -0.56 -6.98 -31.40
N VAL A 260 -1.21 -7.23 -32.54
CA VAL A 260 -0.59 -7.18 -33.87
C VAL A 260 -0.39 -5.74 -34.38
N SER A 261 -1.07 -4.75 -33.81
CA SER A 261 -0.99 -3.33 -34.20
C SER A 261 0.28 -2.58 -33.72
N GLY A 262 1.40 -3.29 -33.58
CA GLY A 262 2.75 -2.75 -33.81
C GLY A 262 3.46 -2.09 -32.62
N ASP A 263 4.78 -2.35 -32.56
CA ASP A 263 5.80 -1.71 -31.72
C ASP A 263 6.01 -0.19 -31.99
N VAL A 264 4.98 0.49 -32.49
CA VAL A 264 4.93 1.94 -32.67
C VAL A 264 3.58 2.39 -32.12
N PRO A 265 3.54 3.27 -31.10
CA PRO A 265 2.30 3.83 -30.61
C PRO A 265 1.64 4.60 -31.76
N ASP A 266 0.64 4.00 -32.40
CA ASP A 266 -0.20 4.73 -33.34
C ASP A 266 -1.09 5.68 -32.52
N PHE A 267 -0.69 6.95 -32.48
CA PHE A 267 -1.35 8.00 -31.71
C PHE A 267 -2.78 8.30 -32.21
N GLU A 268 -3.23 7.69 -33.31
CA GLU A 268 -4.57 7.89 -33.90
C GLU A 268 -5.62 6.83 -33.49
N LEU A 269 -5.22 5.65 -33.00
CA LEU A 269 -6.17 4.61 -32.59
C LEU A 269 -6.61 4.77 -31.12
N GLU A 270 -7.92 4.97 -30.89
CA GLU A 270 -8.56 5.10 -29.56
C GLU A 270 -8.70 3.75 -28.81
N HIS A 271 -8.37 2.61 -29.42
CA HIS A 271 -8.62 1.27 -28.88
C HIS A 271 -7.36 0.41 -28.83
N GLY A 272 -7.24 -0.46 -27.81
CA GLY A 272 -6.09 -1.37 -27.66
C GLY A 272 -4.86 -0.78 -26.96
N ARG A 273 -4.87 0.54 -26.68
CA ARG A 273 -3.79 1.23 -25.94
C ARG A 273 -3.52 0.61 -24.57
N GLY A 274 -4.57 0.22 -23.83
CA GLY A 274 -4.43 -0.33 -22.49
C GLY A 274 -3.56 -1.58 -22.41
N ILE A 275 -3.79 -2.54 -23.31
CA ILE A 275 -3.02 -3.80 -23.36
C ILE A 275 -1.59 -3.53 -23.84
N SER A 276 -1.42 -2.69 -24.87
CA SER A 276 -0.09 -2.33 -25.39
C SER A 276 0.74 -1.57 -24.35
N LEU A 277 0.15 -0.58 -23.69
CA LEU A 277 0.75 0.18 -22.60
C LEU A 277 1.12 -0.74 -21.44
N SER A 278 0.21 -1.62 -21.02
CA SER A 278 0.49 -2.60 -19.97
C SER A 278 1.70 -3.45 -20.34
N ARG A 279 1.79 -3.96 -21.57
CA ARG A 279 2.94 -4.76 -22.04
C ARG A 279 4.27 -4.01 -22.02
N GLY A 280 4.26 -2.69 -22.22
CA GLY A 280 5.46 -1.86 -22.10
C GLY A 280 5.89 -1.62 -20.64
N LEU A 281 4.96 -1.75 -19.69
CA LEU A 281 5.17 -1.45 -18.27
C LEU A 281 5.44 -2.69 -17.40
N VAL A 282 4.93 -3.86 -17.80
CA VAL A 282 5.06 -5.11 -17.03
C VAL A 282 5.70 -6.23 -17.86
N SER A 283 6.23 -7.23 -17.16
CA SER A 283 6.88 -8.39 -17.79
C SER A 283 5.95 -9.61 -17.83
N ALA A 284 6.27 -10.59 -18.70
CA ALA A 284 5.54 -11.85 -18.81
C ALA A 284 4.00 -11.70 -18.99
N LEU A 285 3.53 -10.63 -19.64
CA LEU A 285 2.12 -10.43 -19.91
C LEU A 285 1.61 -11.49 -20.89
N HIS A 286 0.64 -12.29 -20.44
CA HIS A 286 0.09 -13.40 -21.20
C HIS A 286 -1.42 -13.50 -21.01
N TYR A 287 -2.17 -13.60 -22.11
CA TYR A 287 -3.58 -13.96 -22.10
C TYR A 287 -3.75 -15.43 -22.48
N ASN A 288 -4.74 -16.09 -21.89
CA ASN A 288 -5.15 -17.43 -22.31
C ASN A 288 -5.77 -17.42 -23.73
N GLU A 289 -5.97 -18.61 -24.32
CA GLU A 289 -6.52 -18.72 -25.68
C GLU A 289 -7.91 -18.11 -25.83
N LYS A 290 -8.75 -18.26 -24.80
CA LYS A 290 -10.11 -17.74 -24.76
C LYS A 290 -10.15 -16.22 -24.65
N GLY A 291 -9.12 -15.60 -24.05
CA GLY A 291 -9.07 -14.16 -23.80
C GLY A 291 -9.87 -13.69 -22.58
N ASN A 292 -10.20 -14.58 -21.64
CA ASN A 292 -10.89 -14.24 -20.38
C ASN A 292 -9.98 -14.34 -19.15
N ALA A 293 -8.68 -14.58 -19.34
CA ALA A 293 -7.71 -14.56 -18.27
C ALA A 293 -6.39 -13.97 -18.77
N VAL A 294 -5.81 -13.07 -17.98
CA VAL A 294 -4.51 -12.45 -18.22
C VAL A 294 -3.63 -12.56 -16.98
N SER A 295 -2.35 -12.85 -17.17
CA SER A 295 -1.34 -12.86 -16.11
C SER A 295 -0.15 -11.98 -16.48
N PHE A 296 0.52 -11.41 -15.48
CA PHE A 296 1.74 -10.63 -15.67
C PHE A 296 2.62 -10.61 -14.42
N GLU A 297 3.85 -10.15 -14.58
CA GLU A 297 4.88 -10.06 -13.54
C GLU A 297 5.45 -8.65 -13.42
N ILE A 298 5.74 -8.22 -12.19
CA ILE A 298 6.57 -7.05 -11.91
C ILE A 298 7.80 -7.46 -11.09
N THR A 299 8.91 -6.76 -11.27
CA THR A 299 10.11 -6.94 -10.47
C THR A 299 9.93 -6.27 -9.11
N ASN A 300 10.32 -6.95 -8.05
CA ASN A 300 10.32 -6.38 -6.72
C ASN A 300 11.64 -5.67 -6.44
N VAL A 301 11.54 -4.44 -5.93
CA VAL A 301 12.65 -3.67 -5.39
C VAL A 301 13.12 -4.30 -4.09
N LYS A 302 14.42 -4.22 -3.82
CA LYS A 302 15.06 -4.75 -2.62
C LYS A 302 16.00 -3.73 -2.03
N ASP A 303 16.15 -3.80 -0.71
CA ASP A 303 17.19 -3.07 0.01
C ASP A 303 17.12 -1.55 -0.26
N MET A 304 15.92 -1.00 -0.46
CA MET A 304 15.66 0.44 -0.62
C MET A 304 14.36 0.84 0.11
N SER A 305 14.33 2.04 0.71
CA SER A 305 13.12 2.66 1.25
C SER A 305 12.54 3.63 0.24
N ASN A 306 11.23 3.56 0.00
CA ASN A 306 10.55 4.45 -0.95
C ASN A 306 10.39 5.87 -0.43
N THR A 307 10.30 6.06 0.89
CA THR A 307 10.19 7.40 1.46
C THR A 307 11.09 7.58 2.68
N VAL A 308 11.48 8.83 2.88
CA VAL A 308 12.23 9.30 4.03
C VAL A 308 11.25 10.09 4.90
N PRO A 309 11.27 9.92 6.24
CA PRO A 309 10.45 10.73 7.14
C PRO A 309 10.77 12.22 6.94
N GLY A 310 9.73 13.07 6.88
CA GLY A 310 9.91 14.51 6.67
C GLY A 310 10.91 15.14 7.66
N ILE A 311 10.86 14.70 8.93
CA ILE A 311 11.76 15.15 10.00
C ILE A 311 13.24 14.81 9.77
N MET A 312 13.54 13.88 8.85
CA MET A 312 14.89 13.40 8.56
C MET A 312 15.51 14.03 7.31
N VAL A 313 14.70 14.63 6.44
CA VAL A 313 15.13 15.30 5.20
C VAL A 313 16.25 16.33 5.42
N PRO A 314 16.27 17.13 6.51
CA PRO A 314 17.34 18.13 6.70
C PRO A 314 18.73 17.57 7.02
N PHE A 315 18.87 16.26 7.27
CA PHE A 315 20.14 15.67 7.68
C PHE A 315 20.98 15.17 6.51
N ALA A 316 22.28 15.05 6.76
CA ALA A 316 23.23 14.59 5.75
C ALA A 316 23.01 13.10 5.43
N THR A 317 22.84 12.82 4.14
CA THR A 317 22.95 11.47 3.59
C THR A 317 24.42 11.11 3.43
N ILE A 318 24.82 9.96 3.93
CA ILE A 318 26.16 9.38 3.83
C ILE A 318 26.06 8.12 2.97
N GLU A 319 26.87 8.06 1.94
CA GLU A 319 27.01 6.88 1.10
C GLU A 319 28.11 5.97 1.66
N TYR A 320 27.85 4.68 1.66
CA TYR A 320 28.77 3.65 2.12
C TYR A 320 29.07 2.66 1.00
N LYS A 321 30.33 2.26 0.90
CA LYS A 321 30.79 1.16 0.06
C LYS A 321 30.91 -0.12 0.86
N ARG A 322 31.08 -1.23 0.14
CA ARG A 322 31.27 -2.55 0.74
C ARG A 322 32.41 -2.56 1.76
N HIS A 323 32.15 -3.17 2.91
CA HIS A 323 33.03 -3.30 4.07
C HIS A 323 33.39 -1.99 4.79
N GLU A 324 32.82 -0.86 4.42
CA GLU A 324 33.00 0.36 5.20
C GLU A 324 32.28 0.25 6.55
N ILE A 325 32.94 0.75 7.58
CA ILE A 325 32.44 0.70 8.96
C ILE A 325 31.50 1.87 9.18
N VAL A 326 30.26 1.59 9.55
CA VAL A 326 29.29 2.61 9.97
C VAL A 326 29.56 3.03 11.40
N CYS A 327 29.73 2.07 12.30
CA CYS A 327 30.16 2.29 13.68
C CYS A 327 30.86 1.04 14.23
N LYS A 328 31.66 1.21 15.29
CA LYS A 328 32.35 0.11 15.98
C LYS A 328 31.67 -0.20 17.30
N GLN A 329 31.71 -1.46 17.71
CA GLN A 329 31.35 -1.86 19.07
C GLN A 329 32.16 -1.03 20.08
N ASP A 330 31.53 -0.69 21.20
CA ASP A 330 32.06 0.15 22.29
C ASP A 330 32.36 1.62 21.92
N ASP A 331 32.08 2.06 20.70
CA ASP A 331 32.19 3.47 20.31
C ASP A 331 31.21 4.32 21.15
N PRO A 332 31.66 5.44 21.76
CA PRO A 332 30.80 6.33 22.54
C PRO A 332 29.74 7.07 21.71
N SER A 333 29.80 7.02 20.37
CA SER A 333 28.78 7.63 19.51
C SER A 333 27.38 7.08 19.81
N ASN A 334 26.42 7.99 19.98
CA ASN A 334 25.00 7.69 20.18
C ASN A 334 24.11 8.28 19.07
N ASP A 335 24.71 8.57 17.91
CA ASP A 335 23.98 9.01 16.72
C ASP A 335 23.04 7.91 16.23
N LEU A 336 21.89 8.32 15.71
CA LEU A 336 20.94 7.43 15.05
C LEU A 336 21.18 7.49 13.54
N TYR A 337 21.03 6.37 12.84
CA TYR A 337 21.07 6.35 11.38
C TYR A 337 19.76 5.82 10.83
N PHE A 338 19.17 6.48 9.84
CA PHE A 338 18.04 5.95 9.08
C PHE A 338 18.55 5.27 7.81
N ILE A 339 18.04 4.09 7.51
CA ILE A 339 18.48 3.25 6.39
C ILE A 339 17.67 3.62 5.14
N ILE A 340 18.28 4.33 4.20
CA ILE A 340 17.66 4.61 2.90
C ILE A 340 17.81 3.38 1.99
N SER A 341 19.01 2.82 1.90
CA SER A 341 19.27 1.66 1.05
C SER A 341 20.49 0.86 1.50
N GLY A 342 20.60 -0.36 1.00
CA GLY A 342 21.70 -1.28 1.25
C GLY A 342 21.43 -2.27 2.38
N ARG A 343 22.45 -3.09 2.68
CA ARG A 343 22.42 -4.06 3.77
C ARG A 343 23.59 -3.84 4.70
N TYR A 344 23.34 -3.95 6.00
CA TYR A 344 24.31 -3.63 7.03
C TYR A 344 24.48 -4.81 7.99
N GLY A 345 25.63 -5.47 7.97
CA GLY A 345 25.95 -6.58 8.85
C GLY A 345 26.20 -6.09 10.27
N VAL A 346 25.55 -6.72 11.25
CA VAL A 346 25.71 -6.47 12.68
C VAL A 346 26.64 -7.52 13.27
N TYR A 347 27.78 -7.08 13.81
CA TYR A 347 28.81 -7.94 14.39
C TYR A 347 28.98 -7.65 15.88
N ALA A 348 28.60 -8.61 16.73
CA ALA A 348 28.87 -8.56 18.17
C ALA A 348 29.98 -9.56 18.50
N ASP A 349 31.03 -9.09 19.18
CA ASP A 349 32.21 -9.90 19.53
C ASP A 349 32.82 -10.63 18.32
N GLY A 350 32.82 -9.95 17.16
CA GLY A 350 33.34 -10.46 15.89
C GLY A 350 32.44 -11.46 15.16
N LYS A 351 31.27 -11.82 15.72
CA LYS A 351 30.31 -12.74 15.09
C LYS A 351 29.16 -11.98 14.44
N LEU A 352 28.80 -12.36 13.22
CA LEU A 352 27.61 -11.84 12.56
C LEU A 352 26.36 -12.32 13.30
N VAL A 353 25.61 -11.39 13.89
CA VAL A 353 24.38 -11.69 14.64
C VAL A 353 23.12 -11.40 13.86
N SER A 354 23.14 -10.40 12.98
CA SER A 354 22.00 -10.02 12.13
C SER A 354 22.48 -9.21 10.92
N VAL A 355 21.59 -8.99 9.96
CA VAL A 355 21.77 -8.06 8.84
C VAL A 355 20.58 -7.11 8.83
N LEU A 356 20.86 -5.81 8.89
CA LEU A 356 19.84 -4.77 8.82
C LEU A 356 19.59 -4.35 7.37
N THR A 357 18.33 -4.16 7.03
CA THR A 357 17.86 -3.63 5.73
C THR A 357 16.99 -2.39 5.97
N PRO A 358 16.50 -1.69 4.93
CA PRO A 358 15.55 -0.60 5.11
C PRO A 358 14.27 -0.98 5.86
N ASP A 359 13.90 -2.26 5.90
CA ASP A 359 12.76 -2.75 6.69
C ASP A 359 13.02 -2.62 8.20
N ASP A 360 14.30 -2.65 8.61
CA ASP A 360 14.73 -2.34 9.97
C ASP A 360 14.77 -0.85 10.26
N MET A 361 14.62 0.04 9.26
CA MET A 361 14.56 1.52 9.34
C MET A 361 15.73 2.26 9.99
N PHE A 362 16.27 1.78 11.12
CA PHE A 362 17.20 2.47 11.99
C PHE A 362 18.39 1.59 12.36
N ILE A 363 19.56 2.20 12.47
CA ILE A 363 20.76 1.62 13.07
C ILE A 363 21.14 2.46 14.29
N GLY A 364 21.43 1.78 15.40
CA GLY A 364 22.01 2.42 16.57
C GLY A 364 20.99 3.00 17.54
N GLU A 365 19.73 2.59 17.42
CA GLU A 365 18.63 2.95 18.31
C GLU A 365 18.94 2.59 19.77
N MET A 366 19.66 1.49 20.03
CA MET A 366 20.02 1.08 21.39
C MET A 366 20.93 2.08 22.08
N ALA A 367 22.06 2.42 21.46
CA ALA A 367 23.01 3.42 21.99
C ALA A 367 22.34 4.80 22.12
N PHE A 368 21.52 5.18 21.14
CA PHE A 368 20.74 6.41 21.16
C PHE A 368 19.80 6.49 22.37
N LEU A 369 18.97 5.47 22.60
CA LEU A 369 17.93 5.45 23.65
C LEU A 369 18.47 5.17 25.05
N LEU A 370 19.34 4.16 25.19
CA LEU A 370 19.88 3.73 26.48
C LEU A 370 20.99 4.65 26.99
N ASN A 371 21.44 5.58 26.14
CA ASN A 371 22.57 6.47 26.42
C ASN A 371 23.84 5.69 26.78
N ASP A 372 24.08 4.61 26.04
CA ASP A 372 25.19 3.68 26.21
C ASP A 372 26.08 3.66 24.96
N ARG A 373 27.19 2.93 25.01
CA ARG A 373 28.09 2.68 23.87
C ARG A 373 27.41 1.79 22.82
N ARG A 374 27.99 1.75 21.62
CA ARG A 374 27.55 0.83 20.56
C ARG A 374 27.64 -0.62 21.03
N SER A 375 26.53 -1.34 20.94
CA SER A 375 26.45 -2.76 21.31
C SER A 375 27.11 -3.70 20.29
N ALA A 376 27.35 -3.24 19.07
CA ALA A 376 27.91 -4.04 17.98
C ALA A 376 28.64 -3.15 16.96
N THR A 377 29.52 -3.77 16.18
CA THR A 377 30.13 -3.17 14.99
C THR A 377 29.19 -3.35 13.81
N ILE A 378 29.00 -2.28 13.03
CA ILE A 378 28.14 -2.29 11.85
C ILE A 378 28.99 -2.07 10.59
N LEU A 379 28.88 -2.99 9.64
CA LEU A 379 29.58 -2.94 8.35
C LEU A 379 28.58 -2.88 7.21
N SER A 380 28.85 -2.05 6.20
CA SER A 380 28.08 -2.14 4.95
C SER A 380 28.44 -3.42 4.19
N ALA A 381 27.43 -4.21 3.79
CA ALA A 381 27.63 -5.42 3.01
C ALA A 381 27.80 -5.14 1.50
N GLY A 382 27.49 -3.92 1.06
CA GLY A 382 27.50 -3.49 -0.34
C GLY A 382 27.49 -1.97 -0.45
N GLU A 383 26.94 -1.45 -1.55
CA GLU A 383 26.58 -0.04 -1.63
C GLU A 383 25.32 0.22 -0.80
N GLY A 384 25.31 1.33 -0.06
CA GLY A 384 24.17 1.69 0.77
C GLY A 384 24.19 3.17 1.14
N LYS A 385 23.03 3.69 1.55
CA LYS A 385 22.85 5.09 1.93
C LYS A 385 22.18 5.18 3.29
N LEU A 386 22.78 5.96 4.19
CA LEU A 386 22.23 6.24 5.51
C LEU A 386 22.04 7.73 5.70
N ILE A 387 20.98 8.13 6.40
CA ILE A 387 20.88 9.50 6.94
C ILE A 387 21.45 9.47 8.36
N ARG A 388 22.52 10.24 8.61
CA ARG A 388 23.09 10.36 9.96
C ARG A 388 22.37 11.45 10.74
N ILE A 389 21.85 11.07 11.91
CA ILE A 389 21.03 11.93 12.74
C ILE A 389 21.71 12.07 14.12
N PRO A 390 22.35 13.22 14.41
CA PRO A 390 22.94 13.47 15.71
C PRO A 390 21.90 13.46 16.83
N LYS A 391 22.25 12.89 17.99
CA LYS A 391 21.30 12.70 19.11
C LYS A 391 20.60 13.99 19.53
N VAL A 392 21.36 15.07 19.73
CA VAL A 392 20.81 16.37 20.16
C VAL A 392 19.82 16.93 19.14
N SER A 393 20.15 16.80 17.86
CA SER A 393 19.28 17.25 16.77
C SER A 393 17.98 16.45 16.73
N PHE A 394 18.05 15.12 16.88
CA PHE A 394 16.86 14.28 16.94
C PHE A 394 15.97 14.58 18.15
N LEU A 395 16.56 14.79 19.32
CA LEU A 395 15.80 15.17 20.53
C LEU A 395 15.08 16.52 20.35
N ASN A 396 15.75 17.51 19.73
CA ASN A 396 15.12 18.79 19.42
C ASN A 396 13.99 18.65 18.39
N LEU A 397 14.12 17.70 17.47
CA LEU A 397 13.10 17.40 16.47
C LEU A 397 11.88 16.73 17.09
N ILE A 398 12.05 15.75 17.99
CA ILE A 398 10.94 15.17 18.76
C ILE A 398 10.24 16.24 19.60
N ARG A 399 10.98 17.17 20.21
CA ARG A 399 10.37 18.28 20.99
C ARG A 399 9.46 19.16 20.12
N LYS A 400 9.86 19.41 18.87
CA LYS A 400 9.08 20.21 17.91
C LYS A 400 7.94 19.41 17.27
N ASN A 401 8.11 18.09 17.13
CA ASN A 401 7.17 17.18 16.48
C ASN A 401 6.97 15.93 17.36
N PRO A 402 6.18 16.03 18.45
CA PRO A 402 6.06 14.96 19.46
C PRO A 402 5.52 13.64 18.91
N HIS A 403 4.71 13.68 17.85
CA HIS A 403 4.12 12.49 17.22
C HIS A 403 5.19 11.49 16.73
N TYR A 404 6.38 11.94 16.31
CA TYR A 404 7.48 11.05 15.95
C TYR A 404 8.02 10.27 17.15
N GLY A 405 8.00 10.86 18.34
CA GLY A 405 8.38 10.17 19.58
C GLY A 405 7.42 9.03 19.91
N ILE A 406 6.11 9.27 19.73
CA ILE A 406 5.08 8.22 19.89
C ILE A 406 5.25 7.14 18.83
N PHE A 407 5.46 7.54 17.57
CA PHE A 407 5.68 6.59 16.47
C PHE A 407 6.88 5.70 16.73
N LEU A 408 8.04 6.28 17.09
CA LEU A 408 9.24 5.52 17.43
C LEU A 408 8.99 4.56 18.60
N SER A 409 8.24 5.00 19.62
CA SER A 409 7.86 4.14 20.75
C SER A 409 6.99 2.95 20.30
N LYS A 410 6.01 3.19 19.42
CA LYS A 410 5.18 2.13 18.83
C LYS A 410 6.02 1.14 18.02
N LEU A 411 6.96 1.62 17.20
CA LEU A 411 7.87 0.77 16.42
C LEU A 411 8.73 -0.14 17.31
N LEU A 412 9.33 0.42 18.37
CA LEU A 412 10.17 -0.35 19.29
C LEU A 412 9.37 -1.40 20.03
N ALA A 413 8.17 -1.04 20.53
CA ALA A 413 7.27 -1.99 21.17
C ALA A 413 6.91 -3.16 20.23
N GLN A 414 6.68 -2.88 18.95
CA GLN A 414 6.42 -3.92 17.95
C GLN A 414 7.63 -4.81 17.69
N ARG A 415 8.85 -4.25 17.61
CA ARG A 415 10.07 -5.07 17.51
C ARG A 415 10.23 -6.00 18.70
N VAL A 416 9.96 -5.51 19.91
CA VAL A 416 9.99 -6.33 21.12
C VAL A 416 8.99 -7.48 21.02
N VAL A 417 7.75 -7.21 20.59
CA VAL A 417 6.73 -8.27 20.37
C VAL A 417 7.23 -9.32 19.37
N ARG A 418 7.84 -8.90 18.25
CA ARG A 418 8.41 -9.85 17.26
C ARG A 418 9.52 -10.69 17.84
N GLN A 419 10.44 -10.06 18.57
CA GLN A 419 11.57 -10.76 19.18
C GLN A 419 11.11 -11.76 20.24
N ASN A 420 10.08 -11.41 21.01
CA ASN A 420 9.45 -12.31 21.96
C ASN A 420 8.83 -13.53 21.26
N ASN A 421 8.06 -13.31 20.18
CA ASN A 421 7.48 -14.41 19.40
C ASN A 421 8.56 -15.36 18.86
N LYS A 422 9.63 -14.80 18.29
CA LYS A 422 10.78 -15.60 17.80
C LYS A 422 11.47 -16.38 18.92
N THR A 423 11.56 -15.80 20.11
CA THR A 423 12.15 -16.46 21.27
C THR A 423 11.29 -17.62 21.75
N VAL A 424 9.96 -17.49 21.70
CA VAL A 424 9.02 -18.59 21.99
C VAL A 424 9.19 -19.72 20.98
N GLU A 425 9.18 -19.42 19.67
CA GLU A 425 9.37 -20.41 18.60
C GLU A 425 10.70 -21.19 18.77
N LEU A 426 11.81 -20.47 18.96
CA LEU A 426 13.11 -21.11 19.19
C LEU A 426 13.15 -21.94 20.48
N SER A 427 12.44 -21.50 21.53
CA SER A 427 12.37 -22.26 22.79
C SER A 427 11.62 -23.58 22.61
N GLU A 428 10.57 -23.59 21.78
CA GLU A 428 9.82 -24.79 21.41
C GLU A 428 10.69 -25.74 20.56
N GLU A 429 11.37 -25.23 19.53
CA GLU A 429 12.30 -26.03 18.71
C GLU A 429 13.43 -26.66 19.55
N ILE A 430 14.04 -25.89 20.47
CA ILE A 430 15.06 -26.40 21.38
C ILE A 430 14.50 -27.52 22.28
N LYS A 431 13.26 -27.37 22.76
CA LYS A 431 12.60 -28.40 23.58
C LYS A 431 12.34 -29.67 22.78
N GLU A 432 11.87 -29.55 21.54
CA GLU A 432 11.69 -30.70 20.64
C GLU A 432 13.00 -31.41 20.35
N LEU A 433 14.08 -30.66 20.07
CA LEU A 433 15.40 -31.23 19.83
C LEU A 433 15.94 -31.98 21.05
N LYS A 434 15.76 -31.42 22.27
CA LYS A 434 16.12 -32.09 23.52
C LYS A 434 15.35 -33.39 23.72
N ASN A 435 14.03 -33.36 23.52
CA ASN A 435 13.20 -34.57 23.63
C ASN A 435 13.62 -35.66 22.63
N ARG A 436 14.02 -35.29 21.40
CA ARG A 436 14.51 -36.22 20.38
C ARG A 436 15.90 -36.80 20.71
N LEU A 437 16.73 -36.06 21.43
CA LEU A 437 18.01 -36.54 21.93
C LEU A 437 17.85 -37.48 23.13
N GLU A 438 16.92 -37.16 24.04
CA GLU A 438 16.64 -37.98 25.24
C GLU A 438 15.86 -39.26 24.91
N GLY A 439 14.98 -39.24 23.90
CA GLY A 439 14.24 -40.43 23.43
C GLY A 439 15.03 -41.39 22.53
N ARG A 440 16.35 -41.19 22.37
CA ARG A 440 17.27 -42.02 21.57
C ARG A 440 18.21 -42.91 22.41
N VAL A 441 17.94 -43.05 23.71
CA VAL A 441 18.68 -43.90 24.65
C VAL A 441 18.03 -45.26 24.79
#